data_AF-A0A645ADX0-F1
#
_entry.id   AF-A0A645ADX0-F1
#
_cell.length_a   1.000
_cell.length_b   1.000
_cell.length_c   1.000
_cell.angle_alpha   90.00
_cell.angle_beta   90.00
_cell.angle_gamma   90.00
#
_symmetry.space_group_name_H-M   'P 1'
#
loop_
_entity.id
_entity.type
_entity.pdbx_description
1 polymer ?
#
loop_
_entity_poly.entity_id
_entity_poly.type
_entity_poly.pdbx_seq_one_letter_code
_entity_poly.pdbx_strand_id
1 'polypeptide(L)'
;MRTAEQILISALLVYYILLLVIVILNFIRKRSVTKGAAYEWLILFLLPFSGLLFLKFPIFDAHKTAGLDSFSGEAKAKRQKLYIADIAKDREIISIQDVLAINSVYEKRSVVMDLFSYDSAQYVKELQIALGDPDTEVSHYASAAIVGMKDRLEGKLSATKNDFLNNPSDENAARYLVSIKAYIESGALNENRIRKYEELFCAFMDEWEEEDPLHKQEWFPTLLVYLTHLGYKEKTLELAERFVQETSSQDAYVAALKASYAFRRTEDFRRYLAELRKADLVLTDYHYDILQFFLQNEVRHEK
;
A
#
# COMPACT_ATOMS: atom_id res chain seq x y z
N MET A 1 31.71 20.10 48.34
CA MET A 1 31.62 19.83 46.89
C MET A 1 31.92 18.38 46.54
N ARG A 2 33.04 17.78 47.00
CA ARG A 2 33.40 16.38 46.68
C ARG A 2 32.37 15.30 47.04
N THR A 3 31.57 15.48 48.10
CA THR A 3 30.58 14.48 48.53
C THR A 3 29.36 14.42 47.61
N ALA A 4 28.88 15.55 47.09
CA ALA A 4 27.73 15.59 46.18
C ALA A 4 28.08 14.99 44.80
N GLU A 5 29.28 15.25 44.31
CA GLU A 5 29.79 14.67 43.05
C GLU A 5 29.94 13.15 43.16
N GLN A 6 30.45 12.65 44.28
CA GLN A 6 30.59 11.21 44.52
C GLN A 6 29.25 10.49 44.60
N ILE A 7 28.23 11.12 45.18
CA ILE A 7 26.86 10.58 45.23
C ILE A 7 26.22 10.58 43.84
N LEU A 8 26.45 11.61 43.04
CA LEU A 8 25.93 11.68 41.67
C LEU A 8 26.56 10.61 40.77
N ILE A 9 27.88 10.43 40.86
CA ILE A 9 28.62 9.43 40.09
C ILE A 9 28.21 8.00 40.50
N SER A 10 28.05 7.74 41.80
CA SER A 10 27.62 6.42 42.26
C SER A 10 26.18 6.12 41.85
N ALA A 11 25.27 7.09 41.91
CA ALA A 11 23.91 6.94 41.41
C ALA A 11 23.86 6.67 39.90
N LEU A 12 24.70 7.36 39.12
CA LEU A 12 24.81 7.16 37.66
C LEU A 12 25.33 5.76 37.32
N LEU A 13 26.35 5.27 38.05
CA LEU A 13 26.89 3.92 37.87
C LEU A 13 25.85 2.85 38.17
N VAL A 14 25.09 2.99 39.25
CA VAL A 14 24.00 2.07 39.60
C VAL A 14 22.93 2.06 38.50
N TYR A 15 22.58 3.21 37.95
CA TYR A 15 21.62 3.33 36.85
C TYR A 15 22.08 2.55 35.60
N TYR A 16 23.33 2.73 35.15
CA TYR A 16 23.84 2.02 33.98
C TYR A 16 23.97 0.51 34.20
N ILE A 17 24.33 0.07 35.41
CA ILE A 17 24.36 -1.36 35.76
C ILE A 17 22.95 -1.96 35.67
N LEU A 18 21.94 -1.26 36.20
CA LEU A 18 20.56 -1.74 36.17
C LEU A 18 19.99 -1.78 34.75
N LEU A 19 20.34 -0.80 33.91
CA LEU A 19 20.00 -0.77 32.48
C LEU A 19 20.62 -1.97 31.74
N LEU A 20 21.90 -2.26 32.01
CA LEU A 20 22.60 -3.40 31.40
C LEU A 20 21.94 -4.74 31.77
N VAL A 21 21.52 -4.92 33.02
CA VAL A 21 20.79 -6.12 33.46
C VAL A 21 19.45 -6.25 32.73
N ILE A 22 18.69 -5.15 32.57
CA ILE A 22 17.41 -5.15 31.85
C ILE A 22 17.59 -5.49 30.36
N VAL A 23 18.65 -4.99 29.72
CA VAL A 23 18.98 -5.30 28.32
C VAL A 23 19.33 -6.78 28.18
N ILE A 24 20.15 -7.33 29.07
CA ILE A 24 20.52 -8.75 29.05
C ILE A 24 19.28 -9.63 29.26
N LEU A 25 18.41 -9.28 30.21
CA LEU A 25 17.17 -10.02 30.45
C LEU A 25 16.21 -9.97 29.24
N ASN A 26 16.05 -8.81 28.60
CA ASN A 26 15.25 -8.70 27.37
C ASN A 26 15.86 -9.45 26.20
N PHE A 27 17.19 -9.43 26.05
CA PHE A 27 17.89 -10.15 25.00
C PHE A 27 17.77 -11.68 25.15
N ILE A 28 17.78 -12.19 26.39
CA ILE A 28 17.55 -13.60 26.68
C ILE A 28 16.07 -13.98 26.45
N ARG A 29 15.13 -13.07 26.75
CA ARG A 29 13.69 -13.33 26.70
C ARG A 29 13.06 -13.14 25.31
N LYS A 30 13.70 -12.39 24.40
CA LYS A 30 13.18 -12.08 23.05
C LYS A 30 14.26 -12.32 21.99
N ARG A 31 14.07 -13.34 21.15
CA ARG A 31 15.06 -13.79 20.14
C ARG A 31 15.02 -13.02 18.80
N SER A 32 14.40 -11.85 18.76
CA SER A 32 14.34 -11.00 17.57
C SER A 32 14.22 -9.53 17.99
N VAL A 33 15.27 -8.75 17.71
CA VAL A 33 15.26 -7.29 17.85
C VAL A 33 14.73 -6.73 16.54
N THR A 34 13.51 -6.19 16.56
CA THR A 34 12.94 -5.49 15.41
C THR A 34 13.71 -4.19 15.16
N LYS A 35 13.84 -3.76 13.90
CA LYS A 35 14.66 -2.59 13.51
C LYS A 35 14.23 -1.27 14.19
N GLY A 36 13.00 -1.19 14.69
CA GLY A 36 12.50 -0.04 15.45
C GLY A 36 12.95 0.01 16.92
N ALA A 37 13.31 -1.12 17.53
CA ALA A 37 13.73 -1.11 18.93
C ALA A 37 15.07 -0.37 19.14
N ALA A 38 15.94 -0.32 18.12
CA ALA A 38 17.29 0.22 18.25
C ALA A 38 17.32 1.72 18.60
N TYR A 39 16.40 2.53 18.08
CA TYR A 39 16.36 3.96 18.39
C TYR A 39 15.80 4.22 19.80
N GLU A 40 14.86 3.40 20.27
CA GLU A 40 14.32 3.48 21.64
C GLU A 40 15.40 3.20 22.68
N TRP A 41 16.23 2.18 22.42
CA TRP A 41 17.39 1.87 23.24
C TRP A 41 18.48 2.95 23.17
N LEU A 42 18.69 3.57 22.01
CA LEU A 42 19.65 4.67 21.83
C LEU A 42 19.25 5.92 22.63
N ILE A 43 17.96 6.28 22.61
CA ILE A 43 17.42 7.42 23.37
C ILE A 43 17.51 7.15 24.88
N LEU A 44 17.23 5.93 25.32
CA LEU A 44 17.34 5.55 26.73
C LEU A 44 18.79 5.59 27.24
N PHE A 45 19.77 5.29 26.39
CA PHE A 45 21.19 5.31 26.73
C PHE A 45 21.76 6.75 26.79
N LEU A 46 21.30 7.65 25.91
CA LEU A 46 21.86 9.00 25.77
C LEU A 46 21.37 10.00 26.82
N LEU A 47 20.21 9.74 27.46
CA LEU A 47 19.52 10.70 28.34
C LEU A 47 19.18 10.07 29.70
N PRO A 48 20.05 10.19 30.72
CA PRO A 48 19.78 9.68 32.05
C PRO A 48 18.56 10.39 32.66
N PHE A 49 17.68 9.62 33.32
CA PHE A 49 16.43 10.03 33.98
C PHE A 49 15.25 10.46 33.09
N SER A 50 15.46 11.17 31.98
CA SER A 50 14.34 11.62 31.11
C SER A 50 13.88 10.57 30.09
N GLY A 51 14.73 9.61 29.73
CA GLY A 51 14.35 8.53 28.79
C GLY A 51 13.24 7.60 29.30
N LEU A 52 13.11 7.46 30.63
CA LEU A 52 12.05 6.65 31.27
C LEU A 52 10.65 7.25 31.09
N LEU A 53 10.53 8.58 30.93
CA LEU A 53 9.25 9.24 30.66
C LEU A 53 8.72 8.92 29.26
N PHE A 54 9.61 8.70 28.29
CA PHE A 54 9.22 8.37 26.91
C PHE A 54 8.69 6.94 26.74
N LEU A 55 8.99 6.03 27.67
CA LEU A 55 8.52 4.64 27.64
C LEU A 55 7.01 4.50 27.94
N LYS A 56 6.35 5.55 28.44
CA LYS A 56 4.92 5.55 28.78
C LYS A 56 4.05 6.40 27.85
N PHE A 57 4.65 7.07 26.87
CA PHE A 57 3.93 7.87 25.89
C PHE A 57 3.88 7.12 24.56
N PRO A 58 2.70 6.71 24.05
CA PRO A 58 2.55 6.13 22.72
C PRO A 58 2.62 7.24 21.66
N ILE A 59 3.67 8.05 21.69
CA ILE A 59 3.90 9.12 20.70
C ILE A 59 4.50 8.54 19.41
N PHE A 60 4.99 7.31 19.45
CA PHE A 60 5.52 6.58 18.29
C PHE A 60 5.03 5.14 18.26
N ASP A 61 3.71 4.92 18.33
CA ASP A 61 3.14 3.68 17.82
C ASP A 61 3.28 3.66 16.29
N ALA A 62 4.44 3.19 15.83
CA ALA A 62 4.72 2.91 14.42
C ALA A 62 3.92 1.70 13.88
N HIS A 63 2.94 1.22 14.64
CA HIS A 63 2.06 0.10 14.27
C HIS A 63 0.62 0.54 13.93
N LYS A 64 0.29 1.83 13.97
CA LYS A 64 -0.98 2.38 13.44
C LYS A 64 -0.78 3.13 12.12
N THR A 65 -0.08 2.52 11.16
CA THR A 65 0.09 3.09 9.82
C THR A 65 -0.52 2.26 8.70
N ALA A 66 -1.33 1.24 9.00
CA ALA A 66 -2.05 0.47 7.97
C ALA A 66 -3.03 1.34 7.15
N GLY A 67 -3.68 2.33 7.79
CA GLY A 67 -4.54 3.31 7.09
C GLY A 67 -3.79 4.55 6.55
N LEU A 68 -2.50 4.68 6.84
CA LEU A 68 -1.70 5.83 6.40
C LEU A 68 -1.01 5.58 5.07
N ASP A 69 -0.98 4.36 4.55
CA ASP A 69 -0.34 4.05 3.26
C ASP A 69 -1.17 4.44 2.02
N SER A 70 -2.50 4.58 2.13
CA SER A 70 -3.30 5.18 1.06
C SER A 70 -3.08 6.70 0.97
N PHE A 71 -2.86 7.38 2.10
CA PHE A 71 -2.47 8.80 2.14
C PHE A 71 -0.96 8.99 1.88
N SER A 72 -0.14 7.98 2.25
CA SER A 72 1.28 7.91 1.91
C SER A 72 1.45 7.65 0.44
N GLY A 73 0.56 6.96 -0.29
CA GLY A 73 0.64 6.84 -1.75
C GLY A 73 0.78 8.21 -2.43
N GLU A 74 -0.07 9.17 -2.07
CA GLU A 74 -0.02 10.54 -2.60
C GLU A 74 1.11 11.38 -2.00
N ALA A 75 1.37 11.29 -0.69
CA ALA A 75 2.44 12.05 -0.03
C ALA A 75 3.85 11.53 -0.37
N LYS A 76 3.99 10.24 -0.63
CA LYS A 76 5.20 9.52 -1.07
C LYS A 76 5.36 9.71 -2.56
N ALA A 77 4.30 9.72 -3.38
CA ALA A 77 4.36 10.19 -4.76
C ALA A 77 4.78 11.68 -4.84
N LYS A 78 4.33 12.53 -3.90
CA LYS A 78 4.72 13.94 -3.81
C LYS A 78 6.15 14.14 -3.32
N ARG A 79 6.60 13.39 -2.30
CA ARG A 79 7.99 13.38 -1.81
C ARG A 79 8.95 12.73 -2.80
N GLN A 80 8.50 11.73 -3.56
CA GLN A 80 9.26 11.07 -4.61
C GLN A 80 9.31 11.94 -5.87
N LYS A 81 8.24 12.68 -6.22
CA LYS A 81 8.32 13.81 -7.16
C LYS A 81 9.34 14.85 -6.71
N LEU A 82 9.43 15.13 -5.40
CA LEU A 82 10.42 16.06 -4.84
C LEU A 82 11.85 15.50 -4.91
N TYR A 83 12.03 14.20 -4.67
CA TYR A 83 13.35 13.53 -4.72
C TYR A 83 13.83 13.35 -6.16
N ILE A 84 12.92 13.08 -7.10
CA ILE A 84 13.16 13.12 -8.54
C ILE A 84 13.42 14.56 -8.98
N ALA A 85 12.75 15.57 -8.40
CA ALA A 85 13.06 16.97 -8.67
C ALA A 85 14.44 17.41 -8.15
N ASP A 86 14.96 16.79 -7.09
CA ASP A 86 16.34 17.04 -6.62
C ASP A 86 17.39 16.26 -7.45
N ILE A 87 17.08 15.06 -7.97
CA ILE A 87 17.95 14.36 -8.94
C ILE A 87 17.91 15.06 -10.32
N ALA A 88 16.77 15.61 -10.71
CA ALA A 88 16.57 16.36 -11.95
C ALA A 88 16.94 17.85 -11.85
N LYS A 89 17.41 18.31 -10.68
CA LYS A 89 17.86 19.70 -10.51
C LYS A 89 19.21 19.96 -11.19
N ASP A 90 20.00 18.91 -11.42
CA ASP A 90 21.27 18.97 -12.15
C ASP A 90 21.22 18.31 -13.54
N ARG A 91 20.12 17.65 -13.89
CA ARG A 91 19.86 17.12 -15.24
C ARG A 91 18.43 17.42 -15.64
N GLU A 92 18.30 18.31 -16.62
CA GLU A 92 17.09 18.66 -17.37
C GLU A 92 16.02 17.56 -17.29
N ILE A 93 14.82 17.90 -16.79
CA ILE A 93 13.69 16.98 -16.61
C ILE A 93 13.23 16.50 -17.99
N ILE A 94 13.87 15.45 -18.50
CA ILE A 94 13.53 14.75 -19.73
C ILE A 94 12.73 13.52 -19.28
N SER A 95 11.49 13.35 -19.76
CA SER A 95 10.71 12.15 -19.45
C SER A 95 11.40 10.91 -20.01
N ILE A 96 11.18 9.71 -19.46
CA ILE A 96 11.81 8.49 -20.00
C ILE A 96 11.47 8.28 -21.47
N GLN A 97 10.27 8.69 -21.90
CA GLN A 97 9.87 8.67 -23.31
C GLN A 97 10.73 9.61 -24.14
N ASP A 98 11.04 10.80 -23.63
CA ASP A 98 11.92 11.76 -24.27
C ASP A 98 13.38 11.28 -24.28
N VAL A 99 13.85 10.59 -23.22
CA VAL A 99 15.19 9.97 -23.19
C VAL A 99 15.30 8.83 -24.20
N LEU A 100 14.29 7.95 -24.27
CA LEU A 100 14.23 6.87 -25.26
C LEU A 100 14.11 7.40 -26.70
N ALA A 101 13.51 8.59 -26.88
CA ALA A 101 13.41 9.28 -28.17
C ALA A 101 14.73 9.97 -28.58
N ILE A 102 15.61 10.30 -27.64
CA ILE A 102 16.93 10.89 -27.93
C ILE A 102 17.91 9.77 -28.35
N ASN A 103 18.65 9.98 -29.44
CA ASN A 103 19.54 8.99 -30.06
C ASN A 103 20.82 8.63 -29.25
N SER A 104 20.95 9.13 -28.03
CA SER A 104 22.13 8.94 -27.18
C SER A 104 22.10 7.56 -26.51
N VAL A 105 22.81 6.59 -27.10
CA VAL A 105 22.92 5.21 -26.59
C VAL A 105 23.35 5.16 -25.11
N TYR A 106 24.28 6.03 -24.71
CA TYR A 106 24.78 6.08 -23.32
C TYR A 106 23.70 6.53 -22.33
N GLU A 107 22.95 7.58 -22.66
CA GLU A 107 21.89 8.11 -21.78
C GLU A 107 20.72 7.13 -21.65
N LYS A 108 20.32 6.46 -22.74
CA LYS A 108 19.28 5.42 -22.69
C LYS A 108 19.67 4.29 -21.73
N ARG A 109 20.90 3.78 -21.84
CA ARG A 109 21.40 2.69 -20.99
C ARG A 109 21.49 3.10 -19.53
N SER A 110 21.97 4.31 -19.22
CA SER A 110 22.02 4.79 -17.82
C SER A 110 20.64 4.90 -17.21
N VAL A 111 19.64 5.40 -17.96
CA VAL A 111 18.28 5.56 -17.44
C VAL A 111 17.63 4.20 -17.17
N VAL A 112 17.70 3.24 -18.09
CA VAL A 112 17.13 1.90 -17.84
C VAL A 112 17.84 1.17 -16.68
N MET A 113 19.15 1.39 -16.50
CA MET A 113 19.89 0.85 -15.36
C MET A 113 19.46 1.47 -14.02
N ASP A 114 19.15 2.76 -14.01
CA ASP A 114 18.58 3.44 -12.84
C ASP A 114 17.17 2.89 -12.54
N LEU A 115 16.32 2.70 -13.57
CA LEU A 115 15.00 2.06 -13.41
C LEU A 115 15.10 0.64 -12.82
N PHE A 116 16.14 -0.11 -13.18
CA PHE A 116 16.43 -1.43 -12.61
C PHE A 116 16.75 -1.36 -11.11
N SER A 117 17.41 -0.29 -10.68
CA SER A 117 17.89 -0.10 -9.30
C SER A 117 16.81 0.46 -8.35
N TYR A 118 15.84 1.21 -8.89
CA TYR A 118 14.70 1.76 -8.15
C TYR A 118 13.50 0.77 -8.11
N ASP A 119 12.41 1.13 -7.42
CA ASP A 119 11.19 0.32 -7.32
C ASP A 119 10.49 0.19 -8.69
N SER A 120 11.01 -0.73 -9.52
CA SER A 120 10.64 -0.96 -10.92
C SER A 120 9.15 -1.18 -11.16
N ALA A 121 8.39 -1.54 -10.12
CA ALA A 121 6.93 -1.60 -10.14
C ALA A 121 6.26 -0.28 -10.53
N GLN A 122 6.89 0.86 -10.23
CA GLN A 122 6.36 2.17 -10.58
C GLN A 122 6.59 2.57 -12.05
N TYR A 123 7.48 1.87 -12.74
CA TYR A 123 7.94 2.24 -14.09
C TYR A 123 7.65 1.16 -15.13
N VAL A 124 6.69 0.28 -14.87
CA VAL A 124 6.43 -0.88 -15.75
C VAL A 124 5.99 -0.45 -17.15
N LYS A 125 5.23 0.65 -17.26
CA LYS A 125 4.82 1.17 -18.57
C LYS A 125 6.02 1.68 -19.37
N GLU A 126 6.94 2.36 -18.72
CA GLU A 126 8.17 2.89 -19.30
C GLU A 126 9.13 1.76 -19.69
N LEU A 127 9.26 0.72 -18.85
CA LEU A 127 10.01 -0.49 -19.17
C LEU A 127 9.38 -1.26 -20.33
N GLN A 128 8.05 -1.31 -20.43
CA GLN A 128 7.35 -1.91 -21.57
C GLN A 128 7.62 -1.17 -22.88
N ILE A 129 7.73 0.16 -22.85
CA ILE A 129 8.14 0.96 -24.01
C ILE A 129 9.59 0.64 -24.39
N ALA A 130 10.50 0.56 -23.42
CA ALA A 130 11.91 0.27 -23.64
C ALA A 130 12.19 -1.14 -24.21
N LEU A 131 11.26 -2.09 -24.07
CA LEU A 131 11.36 -3.42 -24.72
C LEU A 131 11.35 -3.35 -26.25
N GLY A 132 10.82 -2.27 -26.83
CA GLY A 132 10.77 -2.04 -28.27
C GLY A 132 11.92 -1.18 -28.79
N ASP A 133 12.92 -0.85 -27.97
CA ASP A 133 14.02 0.03 -28.39
C ASP A 133 14.95 -0.67 -29.40
N PRO A 134 15.39 0.02 -30.46
CA PRO A 134 16.32 -0.55 -31.44
C PRO A 134 17.69 -0.92 -30.87
N ASP A 135 18.12 -0.33 -29.75
CA ASP A 135 19.29 -0.79 -29.01
C ASP A 135 18.95 -2.07 -28.23
N THR A 136 19.59 -3.17 -28.63
CA THR A 136 19.36 -4.48 -28.02
C THR A 136 19.72 -4.51 -26.54
N GLU A 137 20.70 -3.72 -26.09
CA GLU A 137 21.08 -3.65 -24.68
C GLU A 137 19.98 -2.97 -23.84
N VAL A 138 19.38 -1.89 -24.33
CA VAL A 138 18.26 -1.18 -23.66
C VAL A 138 17.07 -2.13 -23.51
N SER A 139 16.72 -2.85 -24.58
CA SER A 139 15.68 -3.88 -24.56
C SER A 139 16.00 -5.02 -23.58
N HIS A 140 17.25 -5.47 -23.52
CA HIS A 140 17.71 -6.49 -22.57
C HIS A 140 17.60 -6.03 -21.11
N TYR A 141 18.04 -4.80 -20.79
CA TYR A 141 17.93 -4.24 -19.44
C TYR A 141 16.47 -4.07 -19.01
N ALA A 142 15.61 -3.60 -19.91
CA ALA A 142 14.19 -3.46 -19.65
C ALA A 142 13.53 -4.83 -19.36
N SER A 143 13.87 -5.85 -20.16
CA SER A 143 13.42 -7.21 -19.93
C SER A 143 13.89 -7.76 -18.59
N ALA A 144 15.17 -7.57 -18.24
CA ALA A 144 15.73 -8.02 -16.97
C ALA A 144 15.06 -7.34 -15.76
N ALA A 145 14.75 -6.04 -15.86
CA ALA A 145 14.04 -5.29 -14.84
C ALA A 145 12.61 -5.81 -14.62
N ILE A 146 11.86 -6.05 -15.69
CA ILE A 146 10.50 -6.60 -15.60
C ILE A 146 10.52 -8.00 -14.99
N VAL A 147 11.46 -8.87 -15.38
CA VAL A 147 11.60 -10.22 -14.83
C VAL A 147 11.95 -10.16 -13.34
N GLY A 148 12.98 -9.41 -12.94
CA GLY A 148 13.38 -9.30 -11.54
C GLY A 148 12.28 -8.70 -10.65
N MET A 149 11.49 -7.77 -11.17
CA MET A 149 10.31 -7.24 -10.50
C MET A 149 9.22 -8.31 -10.31
N LYS A 150 8.90 -9.09 -11.35
CA LYS A 150 7.94 -10.19 -11.27
C LYS A 150 8.38 -11.22 -10.23
N ASP A 151 9.66 -11.61 -10.25
CA ASP A 151 10.22 -12.54 -9.28
C ASP A 151 10.09 -12.01 -7.84
N ARG A 152 10.31 -10.69 -7.63
CA ARG A 152 10.12 -10.05 -6.32
C ARG A 152 8.66 -10.07 -5.88
N LEU A 153 7.72 -9.79 -6.78
CA LEU A 153 6.28 -9.79 -6.49
C LEU A 153 5.78 -11.22 -6.20
N GLU A 154 6.20 -12.20 -6.98
CA GLU A 154 5.89 -13.62 -6.77
C GLU A 154 6.50 -14.13 -5.45
N GLY A 155 7.73 -13.72 -5.14
CA GLY A 155 8.37 -14.00 -3.85
C GLY A 155 7.58 -13.43 -2.67
N LYS A 156 7.14 -12.16 -2.76
CA LYS A 156 6.28 -11.54 -1.73
C LYS A 156 4.93 -12.24 -1.59
N LEU A 157 4.29 -12.58 -2.71
CA LEU A 157 3.03 -13.30 -2.74
C LEU A 157 3.16 -14.67 -2.05
N SER A 158 4.20 -15.43 -2.39
CA SER A 158 4.47 -16.74 -1.79
C SER A 158 4.79 -16.62 -0.29
N ALA A 159 5.63 -15.65 0.10
CA ALA A 159 5.97 -15.43 1.49
C ALA A 159 4.74 -15.06 2.34
N THR A 160 3.93 -14.10 1.88
CA THR A 160 2.72 -13.67 2.60
C THR A 160 1.65 -14.77 2.67
N LYS A 161 1.53 -15.59 1.62
CA LYS A 161 0.68 -16.80 1.67
C LYS A 161 1.15 -17.77 2.76
N ASN A 162 2.45 -18.05 2.82
CA ASN A 162 3.00 -18.96 3.82
C ASN A 162 2.86 -18.41 5.24
N ASP A 163 3.04 -17.10 5.43
CA ASP A 163 2.81 -16.43 6.71
C ASP A 163 1.36 -16.64 7.19
N PHE A 164 0.37 -16.46 6.31
CA PHE A 164 -1.04 -16.73 6.61
C PHE A 164 -1.31 -18.21 6.92
N LEU A 165 -0.78 -19.15 6.12
CA LEU A 165 -0.98 -20.59 6.35
C LEU A 165 -0.37 -21.06 7.69
N ASN A 166 0.73 -20.45 8.12
CA ASN A 166 1.36 -20.77 9.41
C ASN A 166 0.66 -20.11 10.60
N ASN A 167 0.09 -18.92 10.39
CA ASN A 167 -0.66 -18.18 11.40
C ASN A 167 -1.83 -17.42 10.74
N PRO A 168 -3.05 -18.01 10.70
CA PRO A 168 -4.23 -17.41 10.07
C PRO A 168 -4.83 -16.23 10.86
N SER A 169 -4.09 -15.12 10.97
CA SER A 169 -4.58 -13.88 11.57
C SER A 169 -5.04 -12.87 10.53
N ASP A 170 -5.91 -11.93 10.94
CA ASP A 170 -6.39 -10.84 10.08
C ASP A 170 -5.23 -9.98 9.51
N GLU A 171 -4.17 -9.77 10.29
CA GLU A 171 -2.96 -9.07 9.82
C GLU A 171 -2.28 -9.82 8.67
N ASN A 172 -2.14 -11.15 8.79
CA ASN A 172 -1.51 -11.94 7.74
C ASN A 172 -2.42 -12.09 6.51
N ALA A 173 -3.73 -12.18 6.71
CA ALA A 173 -4.71 -12.14 5.62
C ALA A 173 -4.61 -10.83 4.84
N ALA A 174 -4.58 -9.69 5.54
CA ALA A 174 -4.41 -8.37 4.93
C ALA A 174 -3.08 -8.29 4.16
N ARG A 175 -1.96 -8.76 4.72
CA ARG A 175 -0.66 -8.77 4.04
C ARG A 175 -0.68 -9.60 2.75
N TYR A 176 -1.42 -10.71 2.72
CA TYR A 176 -1.59 -11.53 1.53
C TYR A 176 -2.49 -10.85 0.48
N LEU A 177 -3.61 -10.25 0.89
CA LEU A 177 -4.47 -9.45 0.02
C LEU A 177 -3.71 -8.27 -0.61
N VAL A 178 -2.89 -7.56 0.17
CA VAL A 178 -2.00 -6.49 -0.33
C VAL A 178 -1.05 -7.02 -1.40
N SER A 179 -0.45 -8.20 -1.21
CA SER A 179 0.52 -8.74 -2.18
C SER A 179 -0.15 -9.20 -3.47
N ILE A 180 -1.37 -9.76 -3.40
CA ILE A 180 -2.18 -10.08 -4.59
C ILE A 180 -2.53 -8.78 -5.34
N LYS A 181 -3.09 -7.78 -4.64
CA LYS A 181 -3.46 -6.48 -5.23
C LYS A 181 -2.27 -5.80 -5.88
N ALA A 182 -1.12 -5.75 -5.21
CA ALA A 182 0.10 -5.17 -5.75
C ALA A 182 0.59 -5.89 -7.02
N TYR A 183 0.40 -7.21 -7.12
CA TYR A 183 0.78 -7.93 -8.34
C TYR A 183 -0.18 -7.62 -9.51
N ILE A 184 -1.49 -7.57 -9.25
CA ILE A 184 -2.51 -7.15 -10.23
C ILE A 184 -2.22 -5.73 -10.74
N GLU A 185 -1.97 -4.79 -9.83
CA GLU A 185 -1.76 -3.37 -10.13
C GLU A 185 -0.37 -3.05 -10.69
N SER A 186 0.56 -4.01 -10.69
CA SER A 186 1.92 -3.81 -11.19
C SER A 186 2.00 -3.44 -12.67
N GLY A 187 0.94 -3.66 -13.45
CA GLY A 187 0.94 -3.45 -14.90
C GLY A 187 1.80 -4.46 -15.69
N ALA A 188 2.39 -5.45 -15.01
CA ALA A 188 3.31 -6.42 -15.61
C ALA A 188 2.62 -7.71 -16.09
N LEU A 189 1.34 -7.85 -15.73
CA LEU A 189 0.49 -8.99 -16.04
C LEU A 189 -0.33 -8.72 -17.30
N ASN A 190 -0.58 -9.77 -18.08
CA ASN A 190 -1.57 -9.72 -19.14
C ASN A 190 -2.98 -9.94 -18.58
N GLU A 191 -4.02 -9.68 -19.37
CA GLU A 191 -5.42 -9.76 -18.95
C GLU A 191 -5.79 -11.13 -18.35
N ASN A 192 -5.34 -12.23 -18.96
CA ASN A 192 -5.60 -13.57 -18.45
C ASN A 192 -4.99 -13.81 -17.06
N ARG A 193 -3.78 -13.29 -16.82
CA ARG A 193 -3.12 -13.38 -15.52
C ARG A 193 -3.80 -12.47 -14.50
N ILE A 194 -4.19 -11.25 -14.89
CA ILE A 194 -4.97 -10.34 -14.03
C ILE A 194 -6.24 -11.05 -13.55
N ARG A 195 -7.04 -11.58 -14.49
CA ARG A 195 -8.26 -12.34 -14.18
C ARG A 195 -8.00 -13.47 -13.19
N LYS A 196 -6.94 -14.26 -13.39
CA LYS A 196 -6.57 -15.35 -12.48
C LYS A 196 -6.26 -14.86 -11.06
N TYR A 197 -5.59 -13.72 -10.92
CA TYR A 197 -5.26 -13.17 -9.60
C TYR A 197 -6.46 -12.46 -8.96
N GLU A 198 -7.37 -11.87 -9.73
CA GLU A 198 -8.67 -11.38 -9.25
C GLU A 198 -9.52 -12.54 -8.72
N GLU A 199 -9.58 -13.67 -9.43
CA GLU A 199 -10.24 -14.90 -8.96
C GLU A 199 -9.61 -15.41 -7.66
N LEU A 200 -8.27 -15.44 -7.59
CA LEU A 200 -7.56 -15.82 -6.36
C LEU A 200 -7.89 -14.90 -5.19
N PHE A 201 -7.94 -13.59 -5.41
CA PHE A 201 -8.32 -12.61 -4.39
C PHE A 201 -9.74 -12.89 -3.89
N CYS A 202 -10.70 -13.05 -4.81
CA CYS A 202 -12.10 -13.29 -4.47
C CYS A 202 -12.29 -14.62 -3.71
N ALA A 203 -11.61 -15.69 -4.16
CA ALA A 203 -11.66 -16.98 -3.48
C ALA A 203 -11.07 -16.91 -2.07
N PHE A 204 -9.93 -16.23 -1.91
CA PHE A 204 -9.34 -16.04 -0.58
C PHE A 204 -10.24 -15.21 0.35
N MET A 205 -10.91 -14.17 -0.16
CA MET A 205 -11.89 -13.40 0.61
C MET A 205 -13.08 -14.24 1.08
N ASP A 206 -13.48 -15.26 0.32
CA ASP A 206 -14.54 -16.19 0.71
C ASP A 206 -14.06 -17.20 1.77
N GLU A 207 -12.83 -17.68 1.65
CA GLU A 207 -12.22 -18.68 2.53
C GLU A 207 -11.70 -18.11 3.86
N TRP A 208 -11.32 -16.83 3.87
CA TRP A 208 -10.77 -16.19 5.06
C TRP A 208 -11.83 -16.11 6.17
N GLU A 209 -11.60 -16.82 7.26
CA GLU A 209 -12.34 -16.69 8.50
C GLU A 209 -11.78 -15.51 9.30
N GLU A 210 -12.53 -14.41 9.35
CA GLU A 210 -12.16 -13.19 10.07
C GLU A 210 -12.25 -13.36 11.60
N GLU A 211 -11.26 -12.82 12.33
CA GLU A 211 -11.39 -12.65 13.78
C GLU A 211 -12.21 -11.40 14.12
N ASP A 212 -12.02 -10.32 13.36
CA ASP A 212 -12.77 -9.08 13.44
C ASP A 212 -13.44 -8.73 12.09
N PRO A 213 -14.79 -8.69 12.04
CA PRO A 213 -15.55 -8.32 10.84
C PRO A 213 -15.13 -6.99 10.21
N LEU A 214 -14.66 -6.02 11.00
CA LEU A 214 -14.23 -4.71 10.50
C LEU A 214 -13.01 -4.83 9.57
N HIS A 215 -12.07 -5.73 9.86
CA HIS A 215 -10.88 -5.92 9.01
C HIS A 215 -11.26 -6.43 7.62
N LYS A 216 -12.27 -7.30 7.53
CA LYS A 216 -12.75 -7.83 6.25
C LYS A 216 -13.53 -6.78 5.45
N GLN A 217 -14.27 -5.91 6.12
CA GLN A 217 -15.01 -4.80 5.49
C GLN A 217 -14.09 -3.80 4.76
N GLU A 218 -12.88 -3.55 5.27
CA GLU A 218 -11.89 -2.69 4.59
C GLU A 218 -11.58 -3.15 3.15
N TRP A 219 -11.73 -4.44 2.88
CA TRP A 219 -11.45 -5.04 1.58
C TRP A 219 -12.65 -5.07 0.64
N PHE A 220 -13.85 -4.75 1.10
CA PHE A 220 -15.07 -4.80 0.28
C PHE A 220 -15.02 -3.91 -0.98
N PRO A 221 -14.49 -2.66 -0.95
CA PRO A 221 -14.35 -1.87 -2.17
C PRO A 221 -13.50 -2.56 -3.24
N THR A 222 -12.38 -3.18 -2.83
CA THR A 222 -11.49 -3.90 -3.75
C THR A 222 -12.15 -5.18 -4.27
N LEU A 223 -12.80 -5.94 -3.37
CA LEU A 223 -13.52 -7.15 -3.74
C LEU A 223 -14.64 -6.86 -4.75
N LEU A 224 -15.42 -5.78 -4.55
CA LEU A 224 -16.48 -5.36 -5.47
C LEU A 224 -15.94 -5.03 -6.86
N VAL A 225 -14.79 -4.36 -6.96
CA VAL A 225 -14.13 -4.06 -8.24
C VAL A 225 -13.77 -5.37 -8.96
N TYR A 226 -13.12 -6.30 -8.28
CA TYR A 226 -12.70 -7.57 -8.89
C TYR A 226 -13.89 -8.46 -9.27
N LEU A 227 -14.90 -8.59 -8.41
CA LEU A 227 -16.13 -9.31 -8.77
C LEU A 227 -16.83 -8.70 -10.00
N THR A 228 -16.78 -7.36 -10.13
CA THR A 228 -17.31 -6.66 -11.30
C THR A 228 -16.53 -6.99 -12.57
N HIS A 229 -15.18 -6.95 -12.51
CA HIS A 229 -14.32 -7.31 -13.65
C HIS A 229 -14.52 -8.77 -14.10
N LEU A 230 -14.70 -9.67 -13.13
CA LEU A 230 -14.98 -11.10 -13.37
C LEU A 230 -16.41 -11.35 -13.88
N GLY A 231 -17.30 -10.37 -13.77
CA GLY A 231 -18.69 -10.47 -14.22
C GLY A 231 -19.61 -11.24 -13.27
N TYR A 232 -19.23 -11.43 -12.00
CA TYR A 232 -20.04 -12.09 -10.98
C TYR A 232 -21.15 -11.17 -10.45
N LYS A 233 -22.16 -10.94 -11.29
CA LYS A 233 -23.22 -9.94 -11.10
C LYS A 233 -23.95 -10.08 -9.77
N GLU A 234 -24.55 -11.24 -9.51
CA GLU A 234 -25.41 -11.47 -8.34
C GLU A 234 -24.62 -11.25 -7.05
N LYS A 235 -23.47 -11.90 -6.95
CA LYS A 235 -22.56 -11.78 -5.80
C LYS A 235 -22.09 -10.34 -5.57
N THR A 236 -21.80 -9.59 -6.63
CA THR A 236 -21.39 -8.18 -6.52
C THR A 236 -22.51 -7.32 -5.96
N LEU A 237 -23.73 -7.47 -6.48
CA LEU A 237 -24.87 -6.64 -6.06
C LEU A 237 -25.30 -6.96 -4.62
N GLU A 238 -25.28 -8.23 -4.23
CA GLU A 238 -25.54 -8.65 -2.84
C GLU A 238 -24.51 -8.09 -1.86
N LEU A 239 -23.22 -8.19 -2.20
CA LEU A 239 -22.15 -7.63 -1.38
C LEU A 239 -22.25 -6.10 -1.27
N ALA A 240 -22.60 -5.42 -2.37
CA ALA A 240 -22.77 -3.97 -2.38
C ALA A 240 -23.92 -3.52 -1.47
N GLU A 241 -25.07 -4.19 -1.56
CA GLU A 241 -26.22 -3.93 -0.68
C GLU A 241 -25.82 -4.12 0.79
N ARG A 242 -25.19 -5.26 1.11
CA ARG A 242 -24.73 -5.55 2.47
C ARG A 242 -23.77 -4.48 2.98
N PHE A 243 -22.80 -4.06 2.17
CA PHE A 243 -21.81 -3.07 2.57
C PHE A 243 -22.43 -1.70 2.87
N VAL A 244 -23.43 -1.28 2.08
CA VAL A 244 -24.20 -0.06 2.33
C VAL A 244 -25.00 -0.17 3.64
N GLN A 245 -25.68 -1.29 3.87
CA GLN A 245 -26.48 -1.51 5.08
C GLN A 245 -25.63 -1.54 6.35
N GLU A 246 -24.45 -2.15 6.30
CA GLU A 246 -23.57 -2.30 7.48
C GLU A 246 -22.81 -1.02 7.83
N THR A 247 -22.36 -0.26 6.83
CA THR A 247 -21.46 0.87 7.08
C THR A 247 -22.07 2.24 6.81
N SER A 248 -23.03 2.32 5.87
CA SER A 248 -23.60 3.58 5.38
C SER A 248 -22.53 4.64 5.06
N SER A 249 -21.37 4.18 4.58
CA SER A 249 -20.19 5.02 4.31
C SER A 249 -20.15 5.49 2.85
N GLN A 250 -19.32 6.50 2.58
CA GLN A 250 -19.13 7.01 1.21
C GLN A 250 -18.57 5.96 0.27
N ASP A 251 -17.58 5.20 0.74
CA ASP A 251 -16.97 4.10 0.00
C ASP A 251 -18.02 3.03 -0.37
N ALA A 252 -18.93 2.71 0.57
CA ALA A 252 -20.00 1.76 0.33
C ALA A 252 -20.98 2.25 -0.75
N TYR A 253 -21.45 3.50 -0.64
CA TYR A 253 -22.33 4.07 -1.65
C TYR A 253 -21.66 4.18 -3.02
N VAL A 254 -20.40 4.61 -3.08
CA VAL A 254 -19.67 4.72 -4.35
C VAL A 254 -19.40 3.34 -4.96
N ALA A 255 -19.05 2.34 -4.16
CA ALA A 255 -18.88 0.98 -4.64
C ALA A 255 -20.20 0.39 -5.17
N ALA A 256 -21.31 0.62 -4.48
CA ALA A 256 -22.64 0.21 -4.91
C ALA A 256 -23.07 0.89 -6.23
N LEU A 257 -22.85 2.21 -6.35
CA LEU A 257 -23.11 2.95 -7.58
C LEU A 257 -22.29 2.40 -8.76
N LYS A 258 -20.98 2.15 -8.55
CA LYS A 258 -20.10 1.54 -9.58
C LYS A 258 -20.62 0.17 -10.02
N ALA A 259 -20.98 -0.70 -9.08
CA ALA A 259 -21.50 -2.04 -9.37
C ALA A 259 -22.84 -1.97 -10.13
N SER A 260 -23.79 -1.17 -9.65
CA SER A 260 -25.09 -0.99 -10.31
C SER A 260 -24.95 -0.42 -11.71
N TYR A 261 -24.06 0.55 -11.92
CA TYR A 261 -23.76 1.10 -13.24
C TYR A 261 -23.15 0.04 -14.17
N ALA A 262 -22.13 -0.69 -13.71
CA ALA A 262 -21.44 -1.72 -14.50
C ALA A 262 -22.39 -2.81 -14.99
N PHE A 263 -23.34 -3.23 -14.15
CA PHE A 263 -24.34 -4.25 -14.48
C PHE A 263 -25.67 -3.71 -15.02
N ARG A 264 -25.73 -2.40 -15.35
CA ARG A 264 -26.91 -1.71 -15.91
C ARG A 264 -28.18 -1.87 -15.06
N ARG A 265 -28.02 -1.81 -13.74
CA ARG A 265 -29.10 -1.83 -12.74
C ARG A 265 -29.52 -0.40 -12.40
N THR A 266 -30.24 0.23 -13.31
CA THR A 266 -30.65 1.65 -13.20
C THR A 266 -31.51 1.95 -11.98
N GLU A 267 -32.41 1.04 -11.60
CA GLU A 267 -33.25 1.23 -10.39
C GLU A 267 -32.41 1.25 -9.11
N ASP A 268 -31.51 0.27 -8.96
CA ASP A 268 -30.61 0.16 -7.81
C ASP A 268 -29.68 1.38 -7.76
N PHE A 269 -29.15 1.81 -8.92
CA PHE A 269 -28.31 3.00 -9.05
C PHE A 269 -29.03 4.26 -8.56
N ARG A 270 -30.24 4.53 -9.07
CA ARG A 270 -31.05 5.70 -8.68
C ARG A 270 -31.40 5.69 -7.20
N ARG A 271 -31.69 4.51 -6.64
CA ARG A 271 -31.95 4.34 -5.21
C ARG A 271 -30.73 4.70 -4.38
N TYR A 272 -29.56 4.12 -4.66
CA TYR A 272 -28.33 4.43 -3.92
C TYR A 272 -27.94 5.91 -4.02
N LEU A 273 -28.14 6.53 -5.19
CA LEU A 273 -27.88 7.96 -5.37
C LEU A 273 -28.82 8.82 -4.52
N ALA A 274 -30.10 8.45 -4.43
CA ALA A 274 -31.07 9.15 -3.60
C ALA A 274 -30.78 8.97 -2.10
N GLU A 275 -30.36 7.79 -1.67
CA GLU A 275 -29.95 7.51 -0.30
C GLU A 275 -28.69 8.28 0.09
N LEU A 276 -27.65 8.26 -0.75
CA LEU A 276 -26.42 9.01 -0.53
C LEU A 276 -26.67 10.51 -0.35
N ARG A 277 -27.58 11.09 -1.14
CA ARG A 277 -27.99 12.50 -1.00
C ARG A 277 -28.70 12.80 0.32
N LYS A 278 -29.40 11.82 0.91
CA LYS A 278 -30.11 11.96 2.18
C LYS A 278 -29.21 11.70 3.39
N ALA A 279 -28.13 10.93 3.22
CA ALA A 279 -27.25 10.49 4.30
C ALA A 279 -26.40 11.61 4.93
N ASP A 280 -26.48 12.85 4.42
CA ASP A 280 -25.76 14.04 4.90
C ASP A 280 -24.25 13.78 5.15
N LEU A 281 -23.61 13.07 4.21
CA LEU A 281 -22.20 12.69 4.28
C LEU A 281 -21.30 13.77 3.66
N VAL A 282 -20.23 14.15 4.35
CA VAL A 282 -19.23 15.12 3.85
C VAL A 282 -18.29 14.47 2.84
N LEU A 283 -18.64 14.50 1.56
CA LEU A 283 -17.90 13.86 0.47
C LEU A 283 -16.46 14.38 0.36
N THR A 284 -15.50 13.47 0.19
CA THR A 284 -14.14 13.84 -0.23
C THR A 284 -14.11 14.22 -1.71
N ASP A 285 -13.08 14.95 -2.14
CA ASP A 285 -12.90 15.36 -3.54
C ASP A 285 -12.99 14.17 -4.51
N TYR A 286 -12.35 13.04 -4.17
CA TYR A 286 -12.41 11.80 -4.95
C TYR A 286 -13.84 11.25 -5.12
N HIS A 287 -14.63 11.23 -4.05
CA HIS A 287 -16.01 10.74 -4.13
C HIS A 287 -16.90 11.69 -4.93
N TYR A 288 -16.65 13.01 -4.83
CA TYR A 288 -17.36 14.02 -5.60
C TYR A 288 -17.12 13.86 -7.11
N ASP A 289 -15.87 13.67 -7.53
CA ASP A 289 -15.50 13.48 -8.94
C ASP A 289 -16.22 12.27 -9.55
N ILE A 290 -16.29 11.16 -8.81
CA ILE A 290 -16.98 9.95 -9.26
C ILE A 290 -18.48 10.20 -9.40
N LEU A 291 -19.09 10.88 -8.44
CA LEU A 291 -20.52 11.22 -8.53
C LEU A 291 -20.79 12.14 -9.71
N GLN A 292 -19.94 13.15 -9.93
CA GLN A 292 -20.07 14.04 -11.06
C GLN A 292 -19.96 13.30 -12.40
N PHE A 293 -19.00 12.37 -12.51
CA PHE A 293 -18.86 11.49 -13.67
C PHE A 293 -20.16 10.72 -13.94
N PHE A 294 -20.77 10.11 -12.93
CA PHE A 294 -22.01 9.37 -13.15
C PHE A 294 -23.20 10.27 -13.48
N LEU A 295 -23.35 11.40 -12.81
CA LEU A 295 -24.43 12.36 -13.09
C LEU A 295 -24.37 12.89 -14.53
N GLN A 296 -23.17 13.11 -15.07
CA GLN A 296 -23.00 13.54 -16.46
C GLN A 296 -23.35 12.44 -17.46
N ASN A 297 -23.08 11.17 -17.12
CA ASN A 297 -23.30 10.03 -18.01
C ASN A 297 -24.72 9.45 -17.91
N GLU A 298 -25.44 9.62 -16.80
CA GLU A 298 -26.87 9.29 -16.68
C GLU A 298 -27.71 10.08 -17.69
N VAL A 299 -27.41 11.38 -17.86
CA VAL A 299 -28.11 12.29 -18.79
C VAL A 299 -27.96 11.87 -20.26
N ARG A 300 -26.92 11.08 -20.60
CA ARG A 300 -26.71 10.58 -21.96
C ARG A 300 -27.48 9.30 -22.28
N HIS A 301 -27.85 8.50 -21.28
CA HIS A 301 -28.59 7.24 -21.49
C HIS A 301 -30.12 7.42 -21.54
N GLU A 302 -30.62 8.64 -21.28
CA GLU A 302 -32.04 9.01 -21.42
C GLU A 302 -32.41 9.62 -22.79
N LYS A 303 -31.45 9.71 -23.72
CA LYS A 303 -31.68 10.14 -25.12
C LYS A 303 -31.46 9.00 -26.09
#